data_AF-A0A9E4D2G9-F1
#
_entry.id   AF-A0A9E4D2G9-F1
#
_cell.length_a   1.000
_cell.length_b   1.000
_cell.length_c   1.000
_cell.angle_alpha   90.00
_cell.angle_beta   90.00
_cell.angle_gamma   90.00
#
_symmetry.space_group_name_H-M   'P 1'
#
loop_
_entity.id
_entity.type
_entity.pdbx_description
1 polymer ?
#
loop_
_entity_poly.entity_id
_entity_poly.type
_entity_poly.pdbx_seq_one_letter_code
_entity_poly.pdbx_strand_id
1 'polypeptide(L)'
;MDKCADYWSTISTWAPPGEFIRSTFARQAIPMTWDFAETNPFSTSTGNWMAMVEWVVRSIDRLPKHGAAETAQRDARARISEVGQCVIATDPPYYDNISYADLSDFFYVWLRRNLRDVWPDECATLLTPKVEELIANQYRAGSKAAAHKHFELGMQGVFGKAAENADERYPATVYYAFKATENDEGGVSSTGWETFLAGLLEAGYAITATWPVRTEKPGKVGMNAGANMLASSIVLACRKRHVSAPLATRGEFVAAMRAEMPAAIRLLQEQNIAPVDMAQSAIGPGIAVFSRYAKVVEADGSSMTVRTALALINEVLSEVLSGEEGEFDADTRFAVTWFEQYGHNPGPYGDADTLSKAKNTTAEGVVRAGIAATRDGRLRLVERSELPVGWDPATDNRLTVWETTQHLIRALDESETAAADLLRRMGGGIGDRARQLAYLLYGICDRKKWADEAGAYNMLVTAWPSIERLATTATSDGGAERLF
;
A
#
# COMPACT_ATOMS: atom_id res chain seq x y z
N MET A 1 -26.66 -12.69 -17.98
CA MET A 1 -25.94 -12.68 -19.27
C MET A 1 -24.46 -12.45 -19.07
N ASP A 2 -24.01 -11.29 -18.57
CA ASP A 2 -22.57 -11.00 -18.42
C ASP A 2 -21.81 -12.02 -17.58
N LYS A 3 -22.38 -12.43 -16.43
CA LYS A 3 -21.82 -13.51 -15.62
C LYS A 3 -21.67 -14.83 -16.37
N CYS A 4 -22.58 -15.14 -17.28
CA CYS A 4 -22.47 -16.33 -18.11
C CYS A 4 -21.38 -16.16 -19.18
N ALA A 5 -21.31 -15.00 -19.84
CA ALA A 5 -20.25 -14.71 -20.80
C ALA A 5 -18.85 -14.79 -20.16
N ASP A 6 -18.70 -14.33 -18.92
CA ASP A 6 -17.46 -14.39 -18.16
C ASP A 6 -17.03 -15.83 -17.81
N TYR A 7 -17.96 -16.78 -17.69
CA TYR A 7 -17.67 -18.18 -17.33
C TYR A 7 -17.75 -19.16 -18.50
N TRP A 8 -18.38 -18.79 -19.62
CA TRP A 8 -18.61 -19.66 -20.78
C TRP A 8 -17.82 -19.20 -22.00
N SER A 9 -16.58 -18.76 -21.78
CA SER A 9 -15.64 -18.42 -22.84
C SER A 9 -14.54 -19.47 -22.93
N THR A 10 -13.83 -19.48 -24.06
CA THR A 10 -12.62 -20.30 -24.26
C THR A 10 -11.43 -19.82 -23.42
N ILE A 11 -11.62 -18.82 -22.56
CA ILE A 11 -10.60 -18.26 -21.65
C ILE A 11 -10.84 -18.71 -20.20
N SER A 12 -12.01 -19.27 -19.91
CA SER A 12 -12.30 -19.85 -18.59
C SER A 12 -11.39 -21.06 -18.33
N THR A 13 -10.71 -21.09 -17.18
CA THR A 13 -9.80 -22.20 -16.82
C THR A 13 -10.30 -22.96 -15.60
N TRP A 14 -9.76 -24.14 -15.33
CA TRP A 14 -10.01 -24.83 -14.07
C TRP A 14 -9.21 -24.18 -12.92
N ALA A 15 -9.79 -24.06 -11.73
CA ALA A 15 -9.10 -23.64 -10.51
C ALA A 15 -8.95 -24.85 -9.57
N PRO A 16 -7.79 -25.54 -9.57
CA PRO A 16 -7.60 -26.77 -8.79
C PRO A 16 -7.86 -26.63 -7.28
N PRO A 17 -7.40 -25.57 -6.57
CA PRO A 17 -7.57 -25.50 -5.12
C PRO A 17 -9.01 -25.44 -4.62
N GLY A 18 -9.95 -25.00 -5.46
CA GLY A 18 -11.37 -24.91 -5.10
C GLY A 18 -12.28 -25.76 -5.98
N GLU A 19 -11.70 -26.52 -6.93
CA GLU A 19 -12.43 -27.36 -7.89
C GLU A 19 -13.59 -26.62 -8.57
N PHE A 20 -13.32 -25.40 -9.07
CA PHE A 20 -14.31 -24.58 -9.75
C PHE A 20 -13.79 -23.97 -11.05
N ILE A 21 -14.72 -23.52 -11.90
CA ILE A 21 -14.42 -22.80 -13.15
C ILE A 21 -13.97 -21.38 -12.79
N ARG A 22 -12.73 -21.04 -13.14
CA ARG A 22 -12.22 -19.68 -13.08
C ARG A 22 -12.78 -18.87 -14.25
N SER A 23 -13.17 -17.65 -13.97
CA SER A 23 -13.71 -16.72 -14.97
C SER A 23 -12.67 -16.23 -15.97
N THR A 24 -13.15 -15.65 -17.08
CA THR A 24 -12.37 -15.09 -18.19
C THR A 24 -11.40 -14.01 -17.71
N PHE A 25 -11.86 -13.12 -16.82
CA PHE A 25 -11.06 -12.01 -16.30
C PHE A 25 -10.36 -12.36 -14.99
N ALA A 26 -9.41 -13.30 -15.05
CA ALA A 26 -8.51 -13.59 -13.93
C ALA A 26 -7.54 -12.42 -13.63
N ARG A 27 -7.33 -11.54 -14.62
CA ARG A 27 -6.55 -10.30 -14.55
C ARG A 27 -7.28 -9.18 -15.31
N GLN A 28 -6.78 -7.95 -15.24
CA GLN A 28 -7.33 -6.79 -15.97
C GLN A 28 -7.03 -6.82 -17.48
N ALA A 29 -7.09 -8.02 -18.09
CA ALA A 29 -6.86 -8.30 -19.49
C ALA A 29 -7.47 -9.65 -19.86
N ILE A 30 -7.70 -9.91 -21.15
CA ILE A 30 -8.09 -11.21 -21.68
C ILE A 30 -6.83 -11.95 -22.15
N PRO A 31 -6.22 -12.84 -21.33
CA PRO A 31 -5.08 -13.64 -21.75
C PRO A 31 -5.43 -14.61 -22.87
N MET A 32 -4.44 -14.95 -23.69
CA MET A 32 -4.48 -16.22 -24.41
C MET A 32 -4.32 -17.37 -23.39
N THR A 33 -5.21 -18.36 -23.47
CA THR A 33 -5.18 -19.58 -22.65
C THR A 33 -5.10 -20.79 -23.56
N TRP A 34 -4.19 -21.71 -23.24
CA TRP A 34 -4.01 -22.95 -24.02
C TRP A 34 -5.00 -24.03 -23.59
N ASP A 35 -5.20 -24.16 -22.28
CA ASP A 35 -6.15 -25.09 -21.67
C ASP A 35 -7.32 -24.32 -21.08
N PHE A 36 -8.53 -24.64 -21.52
CA PHE A 36 -9.77 -24.05 -21.02
C PHE A 36 -10.70 -25.14 -20.49
N ALA A 37 -11.53 -24.78 -19.52
CA ALA A 37 -12.54 -25.65 -18.96
C ALA A 37 -13.89 -25.30 -19.58
N GLU A 38 -14.52 -26.28 -20.24
CA GLU A 38 -15.86 -26.09 -20.79
C GLU A 38 -16.91 -26.25 -19.68
N THR A 39 -17.67 -25.18 -19.47
CA THR A 39 -18.74 -25.17 -18.48
C THR A 39 -20.03 -25.66 -19.12
N ASN A 40 -20.73 -26.61 -18.50
CA ASN A 40 -22.07 -27.02 -18.93
C ASN A 40 -23.14 -26.11 -18.30
N PRO A 41 -23.83 -25.24 -19.07
CA PRO A 41 -24.85 -24.30 -18.57
C PRO A 41 -26.03 -24.96 -17.87
N PHE A 42 -26.35 -26.19 -18.27
CA PHE A 42 -27.51 -26.96 -17.81
C PHE A 42 -27.18 -27.96 -16.71
N SER A 43 -25.93 -27.99 -16.28
CA SER A 43 -25.51 -28.84 -15.17
C SER A 43 -25.91 -28.26 -13.82
N THR A 44 -25.78 -29.07 -12.77
CA THR A 44 -25.84 -28.63 -11.38
C THR A 44 -24.46 -28.25 -10.82
N SER A 45 -23.41 -28.26 -11.65
CA SER A 45 -22.02 -27.98 -11.24
C SER A 45 -21.71 -26.48 -11.28
N THR A 46 -20.53 -26.08 -10.78
CA THR A 46 -20.06 -24.69 -10.82
C THR A 46 -20.10 -24.10 -12.22
N GLY A 47 -20.39 -22.79 -12.32
CA GLY A 47 -20.45 -22.08 -13.59
C GLY A 47 -21.79 -22.20 -14.33
N ASN A 48 -22.74 -23.01 -13.86
CA ASN A 48 -24.04 -23.18 -14.51
C ASN A 48 -24.91 -21.91 -14.49
N TRP A 49 -25.98 -21.89 -15.29
CA TRP A 49 -26.87 -20.74 -15.43
C TRP A 49 -27.51 -20.32 -14.08
N MET A 50 -28.08 -21.28 -13.34
CA MET A 50 -28.77 -21.00 -12.09
C MET A 50 -27.82 -20.49 -11.02
N ALA A 51 -26.57 -20.98 -10.96
CA ALA A 51 -25.55 -20.46 -10.05
C ALA A 51 -25.30 -18.95 -10.30
N MET A 52 -25.24 -18.52 -11.56
CA MET A 52 -25.07 -17.11 -11.91
C MET A 52 -26.28 -16.26 -11.51
N VAL A 53 -27.49 -16.78 -11.70
CA VAL A 53 -28.73 -16.12 -11.27
C VAL A 53 -28.78 -15.99 -9.75
N GLU A 54 -28.49 -17.07 -9.02
CA GLU A 54 -28.51 -17.08 -7.55
C GLU A 54 -27.56 -16.05 -6.95
N TRP A 55 -26.35 -15.88 -7.51
CA TRP A 55 -25.40 -14.86 -7.03
C TRP A 55 -25.96 -13.44 -7.17
N VAL A 56 -26.64 -13.16 -8.29
CA VAL A 56 -27.29 -11.87 -8.53
C VAL A 56 -28.47 -11.68 -7.58
N VAL A 57 -29.32 -12.71 -7.42
CA VAL A 57 -30.48 -12.66 -6.50
C VAL A 57 -30.03 -12.41 -5.06
N ARG A 58 -29.02 -13.13 -4.56
CA ARG A 58 -28.46 -12.90 -3.22
C ARG A 58 -27.95 -11.49 -3.03
N SER A 59 -27.39 -10.88 -4.08
CA SER A 59 -26.92 -9.50 -4.05
C SER A 59 -28.11 -8.53 -3.97
N ILE A 60 -29.14 -8.73 -4.78
CA ILE A 60 -30.36 -7.92 -4.80
C ILE A 60 -31.13 -8.02 -3.47
N ASP A 61 -31.22 -9.20 -2.88
CA ASP A 61 -31.93 -9.42 -1.62
C ASP A 61 -31.36 -8.63 -0.44
N ARG A 62 -30.08 -8.23 -0.54
CA ARG A 62 -29.37 -7.41 0.45
C ARG A 62 -29.49 -5.91 0.18
N LEU A 63 -30.00 -5.49 -0.98
CA LEU A 63 -30.17 -4.07 -1.28
C LEU A 63 -31.36 -3.49 -0.51
N PRO A 64 -31.33 -2.20 -0.12
CA PRO A 64 -32.46 -1.54 0.52
C PRO A 64 -33.72 -1.62 -0.36
N LYS A 65 -34.84 -2.08 0.20
CA LYS A 65 -36.09 -2.33 -0.53
C LYS A 65 -37.08 -1.14 -0.48
N HIS A 66 -36.61 0.06 -0.12
CA HIS A 66 -37.47 1.23 0.13
C HIS A 66 -36.98 2.46 -0.64
N GLY A 67 -37.94 3.21 -1.18
CA GLY A 67 -37.70 4.49 -1.88
C GLY A 67 -37.80 4.37 -3.41
N ALA A 68 -38.07 5.50 -4.06
CA ALA A 68 -37.90 5.65 -5.50
C ALA A 68 -36.49 6.18 -5.77
N ALA A 69 -35.84 5.64 -6.79
CA ALA A 69 -34.53 6.09 -7.25
C ALA A 69 -34.58 6.31 -8.77
N GLU A 70 -33.82 7.31 -9.23
CA GLU A 70 -33.59 7.57 -10.65
C GLU A 70 -32.12 7.33 -10.95
N THR A 71 -31.83 6.70 -12.08
CA THR A 71 -30.47 6.46 -12.55
C THR A 71 -30.32 7.03 -13.95
N ALA A 72 -29.26 7.78 -14.19
CA ALA A 72 -28.94 8.32 -15.51
C ALA A 72 -27.43 8.23 -15.75
N GLN A 73 -27.04 7.81 -16.96
CA GLN A 73 -25.66 7.95 -17.40
C GLN A 73 -25.38 9.43 -17.71
N ARG A 74 -24.36 9.99 -17.08
CA ARG A 74 -23.94 11.38 -17.26
C ARG A 74 -22.43 11.50 -17.18
N ASP A 75 -21.85 12.42 -17.94
CA ASP A 75 -20.49 12.90 -17.71
C ASP A 75 -20.40 13.53 -16.32
N ALA A 76 -19.34 13.20 -15.57
CA ALA A 76 -19.20 13.65 -14.20
C ALA A 76 -19.16 15.19 -14.07
N ARG A 77 -18.53 15.90 -15.00
CA ARG A 77 -18.45 17.37 -15.00
C ARG A 77 -19.81 17.99 -15.21
N ALA A 78 -20.59 17.44 -16.15
CA ALA A 78 -21.95 17.87 -16.39
C ALA A 78 -22.81 17.65 -15.14
N ARG A 79 -22.73 16.46 -14.54
CA ARG A 79 -23.53 16.13 -13.36
C ARG A 79 -23.23 17.02 -12.16
N ILE A 80 -21.94 17.30 -11.90
CA ILE A 80 -21.53 18.22 -10.84
C ILE A 80 -22.14 19.61 -11.06
N SER A 81 -22.12 20.09 -12.30
CA SER A 81 -22.67 21.41 -12.65
C SER A 81 -24.19 21.48 -12.49
N GLU A 82 -24.91 20.39 -12.82
CA GLU A 82 -26.36 20.30 -12.69
C GLU A 82 -26.82 20.30 -11.22
N VAL A 83 -26.08 19.62 -10.34
CA VAL A 83 -26.41 19.52 -8.91
C VAL A 83 -26.08 20.80 -8.17
N GLY A 84 -25.06 21.54 -8.62
CA GLY A 84 -24.51 22.67 -7.88
C GLY A 84 -23.75 22.19 -6.65
N GLN A 85 -24.00 22.83 -5.49
CA GLN A 85 -23.26 22.53 -4.26
C GLN A 85 -23.39 21.05 -3.86
N CYS A 86 -22.27 20.33 -3.84
CA CYS A 86 -22.25 18.88 -3.60
C CYS A 86 -21.06 18.43 -2.74
N VAL A 87 -21.20 17.22 -2.20
CA VAL A 87 -20.11 16.46 -1.57
C VAL A 87 -19.64 15.41 -2.56
N ILE A 88 -18.33 15.34 -2.78
CA ILE A 88 -17.71 14.42 -3.72
C ILE A 88 -17.10 13.25 -2.96
N ALA A 89 -17.47 12.03 -3.37
CA ALA A 89 -16.83 10.79 -2.99
C ALA A 89 -16.63 9.97 -4.26
N THR A 90 -15.39 9.81 -4.71
CA THR A 90 -15.10 9.23 -6.03
C THR A 90 -13.89 8.32 -6.03
N ASP A 91 -13.93 7.31 -6.90
CA ASP A 91 -12.78 6.46 -7.26
C ASP A 91 -12.45 6.74 -8.75
N PRO A 92 -11.43 7.55 -9.06
CA PRO A 92 -11.09 7.94 -10.41
C PRO A 92 -10.45 6.76 -11.18
N PRO A 93 -10.46 6.80 -12.52
CA PRO A 93 -9.87 5.76 -13.34
C PRO A 93 -8.36 5.57 -13.08
N TYR A 94 -7.90 4.31 -13.12
CA TYR A 94 -6.51 3.91 -12.81
C TYR A 94 -5.49 4.26 -13.91
N TYR A 95 -5.39 5.53 -14.30
CA TYR A 95 -4.38 6.07 -15.22
C TYR A 95 -4.17 5.20 -16.47
N ASP A 96 -3.07 4.43 -16.56
CA ASP A 96 -2.72 3.54 -17.68
C ASP A 96 -2.90 2.04 -17.36
N ASN A 97 -3.38 1.70 -16.17
CA ASN A 97 -3.43 0.32 -15.67
C ASN A 97 -4.62 -0.48 -16.23
N ILE A 98 -5.77 0.17 -16.46
CA ILE A 98 -6.98 -0.49 -16.96
C ILE A 98 -7.52 0.25 -18.18
N SER A 99 -7.77 -0.51 -19.26
CA SER A 99 -8.52 -0.03 -20.42
C SER A 99 -9.98 -0.50 -20.33
N TYR A 100 -10.78 0.16 -19.50
CA TYR A 100 -12.14 -0.28 -19.15
C TYR A 100 -13.03 -0.42 -20.38
N ALA A 101 -12.98 0.54 -21.30
CA ALA A 101 -13.83 0.48 -22.47
C ALA A 101 -13.44 -0.70 -23.37
N ASP A 102 -12.16 -0.99 -23.57
CA ASP A 102 -11.74 -2.15 -24.37
C ASP A 102 -12.20 -3.47 -23.73
N LEU A 103 -12.05 -3.61 -22.40
CA LEU A 103 -12.52 -4.79 -21.68
C LEU A 103 -14.05 -4.91 -21.68
N SER A 104 -14.75 -3.79 -21.64
CA SER A 104 -16.22 -3.73 -21.63
C SER A 104 -16.83 -4.19 -22.96
N ASP A 105 -16.11 -4.08 -24.08
CA ASP A 105 -16.59 -4.57 -25.37
C ASP A 105 -16.92 -6.06 -25.37
N PHE A 106 -16.21 -6.85 -24.55
CA PHE A 106 -16.49 -8.27 -24.36
C PHE A 106 -17.94 -8.53 -23.91
N PHE A 107 -18.47 -7.67 -23.04
CA PHE A 107 -19.84 -7.77 -22.53
C PHE A 107 -20.83 -6.98 -23.39
N TYR A 108 -20.43 -5.79 -23.84
CA TYR A 108 -21.29 -4.84 -24.52
C TYR A 108 -21.94 -5.42 -25.79
N VAL A 109 -21.22 -6.22 -26.57
CA VAL A 109 -21.79 -6.83 -27.79
C VAL A 109 -22.97 -7.75 -27.48
N TRP A 110 -22.94 -8.45 -26.34
CA TRP A 110 -24.04 -9.29 -25.87
C TRP A 110 -25.16 -8.44 -25.30
N LEU A 111 -24.85 -7.45 -24.47
CA LEU A 111 -25.84 -6.53 -23.91
C LEU A 111 -26.61 -5.82 -25.01
N ARG A 112 -25.90 -5.23 -25.98
CA ARG A 112 -26.47 -4.56 -27.14
C ARG A 112 -27.46 -5.44 -27.91
N ARG A 113 -27.09 -6.69 -28.18
CA ARG A 113 -27.98 -7.62 -28.91
C ARG A 113 -29.30 -7.88 -28.17
N ASN A 114 -29.24 -7.95 -26.83
CA ASN A 114 -30.38 -8.34 -26.01
C ASN A 114 -31.20 -7.14 -25.48
N LEU A 115 -30.60 -5.96 -25.40
CA LEU A 115 -31.16 -4.80 -24.69
C LEU A 115 -31.38 -3.58 -25.58
N ARG A 116 -30.96 -3.59 -26.85
CA ARG A 116 -31.16 -2.42 -27.75
C ARG A 116 -32.61 -1.95 -27.88
N ASP A 117 -33.59 -2.83 -27.72
CA ASP A 117 -35.00 -2.47 -27.87
C ASP A 117 -35.56 -1.89 -26.54
N VAL A 118 -34.82 -2.06 -25.43
CA VAL A 118 -35.15 -1.55 -24.08
C VAL A 118 -34.36 -0.27 -23.78
N TRP A 119 -33.08 -0.23 -24.16
CA TRP A 119 -32.12 0.85 -23.94
C TRP A 119 -31.45 1.23 -25.26
N PRO A 120 -32.20 1.84 -26.21
CA PRO A 120 -31.71 2.12 -27.54
C PRO A 120 -30.57 3.14 -27.55
N ASP A 121 -30.58 4.10 -26.62
CA ASP A 121 -29.58 5.16 -26.55
C ASP A 121 -28.23 4.61 -26.04
N GLU A 122 -28.26 3.80 -24.97
CA GLU A 122 -27.08 3.15 -24.40
C GLU A 122 -26.48 2.08 -25.33
N CYS A 123 -27.32 1.48 -26.20
CA CYS A 123 -26.94 0.44 -27.16
C CYS A 123 -26.72 0.98 -28.59
N ALA A 124 -26.68 2.30 -28.77
CA ALA A 124 -26.66 2.94 -30.08
C ALA A 124 -25.36 2.65 -30.86
N THR A 125 -24.23 2.61 -30.17
CA THR A 125 -22.91 2.42 -30.80
C THR A 125 -22.62 0.94 -31.06
N LEU A 126 -21.70 0.64 -31.97
CA LEU A 126 -21.27 -0.74 -32.25
C LEU A 126 -20.42 -1.33 -31.10
N LEU A 127 -19.58 -0.50 -30.50
CA LEU A 127 -18.69 -0.81 -29.37
C LEU A 127 -18.80 0.30 -28.33
N THR A 128 -18.28 0.07 -27.12
CA THR A 128 -18.32 1.08 -26.05
C THR A 128 -17.50 2.33 -26.41
N PRO A 129 -17.93 3.54 -26.01
CA PRO A 129 -17.23 4.78 -26.32
C PRO A 129 -15.80 4.80 -25.76
N LYS A 130 -14.80 5.03 -26.63
CA LYS A 130 -13.37 5.06 -26.25
C LYS A 130 -12.82 6.47 -26.01
N VAL A 131 -13.42 7.47 -26.65
CA VAL A 131 -12.91 8.86 -26.67
C VAL A 131 -13.16 9.57 -25.35
N GLU A 132 -14.30 9.29 -24.72
CA GLU A 132 -14.72 9.89 -23.45
C GLU A 132 -14.06 9.20 -22.24
N GLU A 133 -13.37 8.07 -22.45
CA GLU A 133 -12.68 7.36 -21.39
C GLU A 133 -11.45 8.14 -20.91
N LEU A 134 -11.41 8.42 -19.61
CA LEU A 134 -10.36 9.22 -18.99
C LEU A 134 -9.22 8.33 -18.48
N ILE A 135 -8.47 7.73 -19.40
CA ILE A 135 -7.29 6.90 -19.12
C ILE A 135 -6.07 7.36 -19.94
N ALA A 136 -4.87 7.04 -19.49
CA ALA A 136 -3.61 7.33 -20.18
C ALA A 136 -3.21 6.18 -21.13
N ASN A 137 -4.03 5.90 -22.13
CA ASN A 137 -3.74 4.87 -23.13
C ASN A 137 -2.90 5.42 -24.30
N GLN A 138 -1.61 5.06 -24.34
CA GLN A 138 -0.66 5.51 -25.37
C GLN A 138 -1.03 5.07 -26.79
N TYR A 139 -1.69 3.91 -26.95
CA TYR A 139 -2.07 3.41 -28.28
C TYR A 139 -3.22 4.22 -28.87
N ARG A 140 -4.11 4.75 -28.02
CA ARG A 140 -5.20 5.62 -28.45
C ARG A 140 -4.75 7.06 -28.67
N ALA A 141 -3.88 7.58 -27.81
CA ALA A 141 -3.39 8.95 -27.90
C ALA A 141 -2.21 9.13 -28.87
N GLY A 142 -1.66 8.04 -29.42
CA GLY A 142 -0.54 8.04 -30.38
C GLY A 142 0.85 8.23 -29.76
N SER A 143 0.95 8.70 -28.51
CA SER A 143 2.20 8.77 -27.76
C SER A 143 1.97 8.79 -26.25
N LYS A 144 2.99 8.43 -25.46
CA LYS A 144 2.96 8.52 -23.99
C LYS A 144 2.68 9.94 -23.50
N ALA A 145 3.29 10.95 -24.13
CA ALA A 145 3.10 12.36 -23.78
C ALA A 145 1.65 12.83 -24.06
N ALA A 146 1.08 12.43 -25.19
CA ALA A 146 -0.31 12.77 -25.52
C ALA A 146 -1.31 12.09 -24.57
N ALA A 147 -1.07 10.81 -24.22
CA ALA A 147 -1.91 10.07 -23.28
C ALA A 147 -1.90 10.70 -21.88
N HIS A 148 -0.72 11.08 -21.41
CA HIS A 148 -0.53 11.78 -20.15
C HIS A 148 -1.31 13.10 -20.13
N LYS A 149 -1.13 13.94 -21.17
CA LYS A 149 -1.82 15.23 -21.30
C LYS A 149 -3.35 15.08 -21.35
N HIS A 150 -3.86 14.06 -22.06
CA HIS A 150 -5.30 13.76 -22.10
C HIS A 150 -5.85 13.46 -20.71
N PHE A 151 -5.17 12.58 -19.96
CA PHE A 151 -5.57 12.22 -18.60
C PHE A 151 -5.51 13.42 -17.65
N GLU A 152 -4.39 14.15 -17.65
CA GLU A 152 -4.16 15.30 -16.77
C GLU A 152 -5.23 16.38 -16.98
N LEU A 153 -5.46 16.80 -18.23
CA LEU A 153 -6.46 17.83 -18.55
C LEU A 153 -7.89 17.38 -18.22
N GLY A 154 -8.22 16.10 -18.46
CA GLY A 154 -9.55 15.60 -18.13
C GLY A 154 -9.77 15.52 -16.61
N MET A 155 -8.77 15.05 -15.85
CA MET A 155 -8.82 15.01 -14.38
C MET A 155 -8.89 16.40 -13.78
N GLN A 156 -8.09 17.34 -14.28
CA GLN A 156 -8.17 18.76 -13.92
C GLN A 156 -9.56 19.33 -14.20
N GLY A 157 -10.18 18.97 -15.33
CA GLY A 157 -11.54 19.40 -15.67
C GLY A 157 -12.60 18.85 -14.70
N VAL A 158 -12.53 17.57 -14.33
CA VAL A 158 -13.43 16.95 -13.36
C VAL A 158 -13.26 17.56 -11.97
N PHE A 159 -12.02 17.65 -11.48
CA PHE A 159 -11.75 18.18 -10.15
C PHE A 159 -11.93 19.69 -10.06
N GLY A 160 -11.70 20.44 -11.14
CA GLY A 160 -11.99 21.87 -11.18
C GLY A 160 -13.48 22.13 -10.97
N LYS A 161 -14.34 21.37 -11.68
CA LYS A 161 -15.79 21.45 -11.49
C LYS A 161 -16.23 21.02 -10.09
N ALA A 162 -15.60 19.98 -9.55
CA ALA A 162 -15.81 19.54 -8.18
C ALA A 162 -15.45 20.63 -7.16
N ALA A 163 -14.28 21.27 -7.31
CA ALA A 163 -13.80 22.31 -6.39
C ALA A 163 -14.65 23.60 -6.46
N GLU A 164 -15.11 23.97 -7.64
CA GLU A 164 -16.04 25.09 -7.85
C GLU A 164 -17.35 24.90 -7.07
N ASN A 165 -17.84 23.66 -7.02
CA ASN A 165 -19.14 23.28 -6.46
C ASN A 165 -19.05 22.58 -5.09
N ALA A 166 -17.87 22.55 -4.47
CA ALA A 166 -17.67 21.83 -3.22
C ALA A 166 -18.43 22.49 -2.05
N ASP A 167 -19.17 21.69 -1.28
CA ASP A 167 -19.71 22.13 0.01
C ASP A 167 -18.59 22.22 1.06
N GLU A 168 -18.23 23.44 1.48
CA GLU A 168 -17.13 23.68 2.43
C GLU A 168 -17.31 23.00 3.79
N ARG A 169 -18.54 22.62 4.17
CA ARG A 169 -18.83 21.91 5.42
C ARG A 169 -18.23 20.50 5.42
N TYR A 170 -18.12 19.88 4.25
CA TYR A 170 -17.71 18.48 4.10
C TYR A 170 -16.43 18.36 3.27
N PRO A 171 -15.52 17.43 3.60
CA PRO A 171 -14.40 17.13 2.72
C PRO A 171 -14.87 16.36 1.48
N ALA A 172 -14.17 16.54 0.36
CA ALA A 172 -14.22 15.60 -0.75
C ALA A 172 -13.35 14.39 -0.42
N THR A 173 -13.78 13.19 -0.80
CA THR A 173 -12.97 11.97 -0.67
C THR A 173 -12.63 11.41 -2.05
N VAL A 174 -11.34 11.16 -2.25
CA VAL A 174 -10.86 10.53 -3.48
C VAL A 174 -10.13 9.26 -3.12
N TYR A 175 -10.68 8.12 -3.55
CA TYR A 175 -10.09 6.81 -3.39
C TYR A 175 -9.01 6.66 -4.45
N TYR A 176 -7.83 6.17 -4.07
CA TYR A 176 -6.77 5.95 -5.02
C TYR A 176 -5.97 4.72 -4.61
N ALA A 177 -5.87 3.76 -5.53
CA ALA A 177 -5.09 2.54 -5.36
C ALA A 177 -4.09 2.43 -6.52
N PHE A 178 -2.93 3.06 -6.37
CA PHE A 178 -1.86 2.94 -7.36
C PHE A 178 -0.59 2.47 -6.69
N LYS A 179 -0.08 1.33 -7.15
CA LYS A 179 1.26 0.87 -6.81
C LYS A 179 2.25 1.90 -7.33
N ALA A 180 3.00 2.53 -6.44
CA ALA A 180 4.25 3.16 -6.85
C ALA A 180 5.17 2.02 -7.34
N THR A 181 5.02 1.60 -8.59
CA THR A 181 6.05 0.78 -9.23
C THR A 181 7.23 1.70 -9.48
N GLU A 182 8.27 1.51 -8.69
CA GLU A 182 9.61 1.99 -9.01
C GLU A 182 10.00 1.40 -10.37
N ASN A 183 9.90 2.18 -11.44
CA ASN A 183 10.57 1.84 -12.69
C ASN A 183 11.82 2.71 -12.81
N ASP A 184 12.95 2.03 -12.60
CA ASP A 184 14.30 2.25 -13.10
C ASP A 184 14.65 3.65 -13.63
N GLU A 185 15.29 4.41 -12.73
CA GLU A 185 16.51 5.24 -12.92
C GLU A 185 16.49 6.38 -11.89
N GLY A 186 17.08 6.14 -10.71
CA GLY A 186 17.56 7.22 -9.83
C GLY A 186 16.53 8.05 -9.06
N GLY A 187 15.31 7.57 -8.86
CA GLY A 187 14.34 8.21 -7.96
C GLY A 187 12.94 7.63 -8.09
N VAL A 188 12.11 7.76 -7.05
CA VAL A 188 10.71 7.32 -7.03
C VAL A 188 9.89 8.10 -8.06
N SER A 189 9.93 7.66 -9.31
CA SER A 189 9.14 8.18 -10.42
C SER A 189 7.76 7.52 -10.40
N SER A 190 6.86 8.01 -9.54
CA SER A 190 5.44 7.63 -9.63
C SER A 190 4.72 8.59 -10.57
N THR A 191 4.82 8.36 -11.88
CA THR A 191 4.14 9.20 -12.88
C THR A 191 2.62 9.24 -12.66
N GLY A 192 2.01 8.16 -12.16
CA GLY A 192 0.58 8.12 -11.84
C GLY A 192 0.21 9.03 -10.67
N TRP A 193 0.88 8.87 -9.51
CA TRP A 193 0.65 9.71 -8.32
C TRP A 193 0.96 11.18 -8.59
N GLU A 194 2.05 11.47 -9.29
CA GLU A 194 2.44 12.84 -9.64
C GLU A 194 1.33 13.52 -10.46
N THR A 195 0.87 12.90 -11.55
CA THR A 195 -0.16 13.48 -12.44
C THR A 195 -1.47 13.70 -11.69
N PHE A 196 -1.88 12.71 -10.91
CA PHE A 196 -3.14 12.74 -10.20
C PHE A 196 -3.15 13.81 -9.09
N LEU A 197 -2.10 13.85 -8.26
CA LEU A 197 -1.96 14.87 -7.23
C LEU A 197 -1.82 16.26 -7.85
N ALA A 198 -1.04 16.41 -8.93
CA ALA A 198 -0.94 17.68 -9.65
C ALA A 198 -2.32 18.17 -10.12
N GLY A 199 -3.10 17.30 -10.77
CA GLY A 199 -4.46 17.63 -11.21
C GLY A 199 -5.39 18.05 -10.06
N LEU A 200 -5.32 17.39 -8.90
CA LEU A 200 -6.08 17.79 -7.71
C LEU A 200 -5.67 19.16 -7.16
N LEU A 201 -4.36 19.40 -7.04
CA LEU A 201 -3.83 20.65 -6.51
C LEU A 201 -4.12 21.81 -7.46
N GLU A 202 -3.92 21.62 -8.76
CA GLU A 202 -4.22 22.61 -9.80
C GLU A 202 -5.72 22.92 -9.89
N ALA A 203 -6.58 21.94 -9.65
CA ALA A 203 -8.02 22.14 -9.52
C ALA A 203 -8.42 22.98 -8.29
N GLY A 204 -7.48 23.29 -7.40
CA GLY A 204 -7.71 24.13 -6.22
C GLY A 204 -8.06 23.35 -4.96
N TYR A 205 -7.85 22.03 -4.92
CA TYR A 205 -7.92 21.28 -3.68
C TYR A 205 -6.60 21.36 -2.88
N ALA A 206 -6.74 21.30 -1.56
CA ALA A 206 -5.69 20.97 -0.62
C ALA A 206 -6.03 19.62 0.02
N ILE A 207 -5.03 18.77 0.21
CA ILE A 207 -5.19 17.48 0.87
C ILE A 207 -5.05 17.74 2.37
N THR A 208 -6.05 17.33 3.15
CA THR A 208 -6.09 17.59 4.58
C THR A 208 -5.83 16.36 5.42
N ALA A 209 -6.09 15.17 4.87
CA ALA A 209 -5.82 13.90 5.53
C ALA A 209 -5.75 12.77 4.50
N THR A 210 -5.15 11.67 4.91
CA THR A 210 -5.05 10.44 4.13
C THR A 210 -5.30 9.25 5.00
N TRP A 211 -6.12 8.32 4.53
CA TRP A 211 -6.42 7.10 5.25
C TRP A 211 -6.06 5.87 4.42
N PRO A 212 -5.14 5.02 4.89
CA PRO A 212 -4.97 3.71 4.31
C PRO A 212 -6.23 2.88 4.62
N VAL A 213 -6.82 2.28 3.59
CA VAL A 213 -7.99 1.42 3.66
C VAL A 213 -7.61 0.05 3.12
N ARG A 214 -7.78 -0.97 3.96
CA ARG A 214 -7.62 -2.37 3.53
C ARG A 214 -8.82 -2.76 2.67
N THR A 215 -8.61 -2.85 1.36
CA THR A 215 -9.65 -3.13 0.38
C THR A 215 -9.60 -4.56 -0.15
N GLU A 216 -8.53 -5.32 0.12
CA GLU A 216 -8.40 -6.69 -0.38
C GLU A 216 -8.96 -7.76 0.58
N LYS A 217 -9.56 -8.81 -0.01
CA LYS A 217 -10.03 -10.00 0.70
C LYS A 217 -8.83 -10.84 1.17
N PRO A 218 -8.72 -11.19 2.46
CA PRO A 218 -7.72 -12.15 2.94
C PRO A 218 -7.99 -13.50 2.26
N GLY A 219 -7.18 -13.86 1.27
CA GLY A 219 -7.40 -15.02 0.40
C GLY A 219 -7.09 -14.80 -1.09
N LYS A 220 -6.79 -13.56 -1.51
CA LYS A 220 -6.07 -13.30 -2.78
C LYS A 220 -4.55 -13.48 -2.65
N VAL A 221 -4.11 -14.16 -1.59
CA VAL A 221 -2.77 -14.77 -1.50
C VAL A 221 -2.75 -15.97 -2.45
N GLY A 222 -2.67 -15.67 -3.75
CA GLY A 222 -2.80 -16.64 -4.83
C GLY A 222 -1.52 -16.69 -5.68
N MET A 223 -0.68 -17.67 -5.38
CA MET A 223 0.12 -18.44 -6.35
C MET A 223 1.37 -17.83 -6.98
N ASN A 224 1.80 -16.61 -6.65
CA ASN A 224 3.14 -16.11 -6.98
C ASN A 224 3.85 -15.62 -5.72
N ALA A 225 4.73 -16.47 -5.17
CA ALA A 225 5.58 -16.22 -4.00
C ALA A 225 6.68 -15.15 -4.24
N GLY A 226 6.30 -13.97 -4.74
CA GLY A 226 7.25 -12.88 -4.99
C GLY A 226 6.63 -11.53 -5.36
N ALA A 227 5.30 -11.43 -5.49
CA ALA A 227 4.65 -10.15 -5.69
C ALA A 227 4.10 -9.64 -4.36
N ASN A 228 4.85 -8.76 -3.68
CA ASN A 228 4.30 -7.85 -2.68
C ASN A 228 3.19 -7.03 -3.35
N MET A 229 1.97 -7.55 -3.26
CA MET A 229 0.75 -6.94 -3.77
C MET A 229 0.27 -6.00 -2.66
N LEU A 230 0.09 -4.73 -3.00
CA LEU A 230 -0.38 -3.72 -2.05
C LEU A 230 -1.68 -4.19 -1.42
N ALA A 231 -1.68 -4.31 -0.09
CA ALA A 231 -2.86 -4.71 0.67
C ALA A 231 -3.86 -3.55 0.85
N SER A 232 -3.47 -2.32 0.46
CA SER A 232 -4.09 -1.08 0.94
C SER A 232 -4.35 -0.08 -0.19
N SER A 233 -5.58 0.40 -0.33
CA SER A 233 -5.91 1.64 -1.06
C SER A 233 -5.71 2.85 -0.14
N ILE A 234 -5.55 4.06 -0.69
CA ILE A 234 -5.51 5.29 0.11
C ILE A 234 -6.71 6.15 -0.22
N VAL A 235 -7.40 6.66 0.79
CA VAL A 235 -8.43 7.67 0.66
C VAL A 235 -7.82 9.02 0.99
N LEU A 236 -7.83 9.94 0.03
CA LEU A 236 -7.45 11.33 0.25
C LEU A 236 -8.69 12.13 0.66
N ALA A 237 -8.65 12.78 1.82
CA ALA A 237 -9.57 13.86 2.15
C ALA A 237 -9.02 15.17 1.58
N CYS A 238 -9.84 15.79 0.75
CA CYS A 238 -9.52 17.03 0.08
C CYS A 238 -10.51 18.12 0.52
N ARG A 239 -10.01 19.34 0.71
CA ARG A 239 -10.84 20.55 0.91
C ARG A 239 -10.44 21.59 -0.11
N LYS A 240 -11.36 22.47 -0.47
CA LYS A 240 -11.03 23.63 -1.30
C LYS A 240 -9.94 24.42 -0.59
N ARG A 241 -8.84 24.67 -1.31
CA ARG A 241 -7.72 25.45 -0.79
C ARG A 241 -8.19 26.89 -0.59
N HIS A 242 -7.84 27.46 0.55
CA HIS A 242 -8.23 28.82 0.87
C HIS A 242 -7.56 29.80 -0.11
N VAL A 243 -8.30 30.82 -0.55
CA VAL A 243 -7.81 31.82 -1.51
C VAL A 243 -6.61 32.62 -0.98
N SER A 244 -6.47 32.71 0.34
CA SER A 244 -5.34 33.37 1.02
C SER A 244 -4.26 32.40 1.49
N ALA A 245 -4.17 31.20 0.92
CA ALA A 245 -3.12 30.24 1.24
C ALA A 245 -1.73 30.89 1.04
N PRO A 246 -0.81 30.77 2.01
CA PRO A 246 0.47 31.44 1.93
C PRO A 246 1.38 30.81 0.87
N LEU A 247 2.33 31.60 0.38
CA LEU A 247 3.51 31.08 -0.31
C LEU A 247 4.50 30.55 0.73
N ALA A 248 5.28 29.54 0.36
CA ALA A 248 6.40 29.07 1.16
C ALA A 248 7.64 28.89 0.28
N THR A 249 8.81 29.01 0.88
CA THR A 249 10.08 28.59 0.29
C THR A 249 10.29 27.09 0.48
N ARG A 250 11.19 26.48 -0.31
CA ARG A 250 11.63 25.10 -0.09
C ARG A 250 12.05 24.85 1.38
N GLY A 251 12.77 25.79 1.98
CA GLY A 251 13.24 25.68 3.36
C GLY A 251 12.10 25.63 4.38
N GLU A 252 11.10 26.50 4.23
CA GLU A 252 9.91 26.51 5.08
C GLU A 252 9.08 25.24 4.93
N PHE A 253 8.95 24.73 3.69
CA PHE A 253 8.28 23.46 3.43
C PHE A 253 8.98 22.27 4.12
N VAL A 254 10.30 22.17 3.98
CA VAL A 254 11.09 21.10 4.62
C VAL A 254 11.06 21.24 6.15
N ALA A 255 11.17 22.45 6.69
CA ALA A 255 11.09 22.69 8.12
C ALA A 255 9.73 22.27 8.70
N ALA A 256 8.64 22.60 8.00
CA ALA A 256 7.31 22.15 8.36
C ALA A 256 7.17 20.62 8.32
N MET A 257 7.67 19.96 7.28
CA MET A 257 7.66 18.50 7.21
C MET A 257 8.43 17.87 8.36
N ARG A 258 9.64 18.36 8.68
CA ARG A 258 10.44 17.86 9.80
C ARG A 258 9.75 18.04 11.16
N ALA A 259 8.92 19.07 11.32
CA ALA A 259 8.16 19.30 12.53
C ALA A 259 6.92 18.39 12.66
N GLU A 260 6.23 18.13 11.56
CA GLU A 260 4.92 17.46 11.57
C GLU A 260 4.98 15.96 11.23
N MET A 261 5.90 15.54 10.36
CA MET A 261 6.01 14.14 9.93
C MET A 261 6.37 13.15 11.05
N PRO A 262 7.21 13.47 12.07
CA PRO A 262 7.52 12.50 13.12
C PRO A 262 6.28 11.98 13.85
N ALA A 263 5.35 12.87 14.22
CA ALA A 263 4.12 12.47 14.89
C ALA A 263 3.19 11.67 13.95
N ALA A 264 3.13 12.04 12.67
CA ALA A 264 2.33 11.33 11.69
C ALA A 264 2.87 9.91 11.40
N ILE A 265 4.19 9.76 11.31
CA ILE A 265 4.85 8.45 11.10
C ILE A 265 4.64 7.54 12.31
N ARG A 266 4.77 8.08 13.53
CA ARG A 266 4.47 7.33 14.76
C ARG A 266 3.03 6.82 14.77
N LEU A 267 2.07 7.66 14.38
CA LEU A 267 0.68 7.23 14.25
C LEU A 267 0.53 6.09 13.23
N LEU A 268 1.21 6.14 12.07
CA LEU A 268 1.18 5.06 11.08
C LEU A 268 1.79 3.75 11.63
N GLN A 269 2.87 3.83 12.41
CA GLN A 269 3.47 2.68 13.09
C GLN A 269 2.52 2.11 14.16
N GLU A 270 1.86 2.96 14.94
CA GLU A 270 0.85 2.57 15.95
C GLU A 270 -0.37 1.90 15.32
N GLN A 271 -0.79 2.37 14.13
CA GLN A 271 -1.85 1.73 13.33
C GLN A 271 -1.38 0.46 12.61
N ASN A 272 -0.14 0.03 12.86
CA ASN A 272 0.45 -1.20 12.34
C ASN A 272 0.37 -1.28 10.80
N ILE A 273 0.67 -0.17 10.14
CA ILE A 273 0.84 -0.11 8.69
C ILE A 273 2.09 -0.90 8.31
N ALA A 274 1.99 -1.81 7.34
CA ALA A 274 3.13 -2.63 6.94
C ALA A 274 4.30 -1.76 6.44
N PRO A 275 5.57 -2.12 6.68
CA PRO A 275 6.72 -1.36 6.22
C PRO A 275 6.72 -1.09 4.70
N VAL A 276 6.30 -2.08 3.90
CA VAL A 276 6.16 -1.94 2.44
C VAL A 276 5.15 -0.86 2.04
N ASP A 277 4.14 -0.60 2.88
CA ASP A 277 3.10 0.41 2.64
C ASP A 277 3.46 1.76 3.29
N MET A 278 4.56 1.86 4.05
CA MET A 278 4.91 3.04 4.85
C MET A 278 5.23 4.25 3.97
N ALA A 279 6.05 4.08 2.94
CA ALA A 279 6.38 5.16 2.01
C ALA A 279 5.13 5.74 1.36
N GLN A 280 4.22 4.88 0.91
CA GLN A 280 2.96 5.31 0.29
C GLN A 280 2.02 5.97 1.31
N SER A 281 1.99 5.49 2.54
CA SER A 281 1.17 6.06 3.61
C SER A 281 1.71 7.43 4.06
N ALA A 282 3.03 7.62 4.07
CA ALA A 282 3.70 8.87 4.42
C ALA A 282 3.54 9.97 3.36
N ILE A 283 3.25 9.62 2.10
CA ILE A 283 2.87 10.59 1.05
C ILE A 283 1.75 11.50 1.55
N GLY A 284 0.80 10.93 2.29
CA GLY A 284 -0.37 11.67 2.73
C GLY A 284 -0.11 12.81 3.71
N PRO A 285 0.52 12.56 4.87
CA PRO A 285 0.98 13.61 5.76
C PRO A 285 1.90 14.61 5.07
N GLY A 286 2.84 14.14 4.25
CA GLY A 286 3.76 15.00 3.51
C GLY A 286 3.08 15.92 2.49
N ILE A 287 2.14 15.38 1.71
CA ILE A 287 1.40 16.14 0.69
C ILE A 287 0.37 17.06 1.35
N ALA A 288 -0.13 16.74 2.55
CA ALA A 288 -0.95 17.67 3.32
C ALA A 288 -0.17 18.94 3.69
N VAL A 289 1.10 18.79 4.09
CA VAL A 289 2.00 19.92 4.33
C VAL A 289 2.28 20.70 3.04
N PHE A 290 2.51 20.01 1.92
CA PHE A 290 2.75 20.67 0.63
C PHE A 290 1.53 21.45 0.11
N SER A 291 0.36 20.81 0.14
CA SER A 291 -0.86 21.28 -0.50
C SER A 291 -1.56 22.43 0.22
N ARG A 292 -1.24 22.69 1.49
CA ARG A 292 -1.78 23.85 2.23
C ARG A 292 -1.22 25.18 1.75
N TYR A 293 -0.05 25.17 1.12
CA TYR A 293 0.54 26.37 0.51
C TYR A 293 -0.11 26.64 -0.84
N ALA A 294 -0.24 27.91 -1.22
CA ALA A 294 -0.66 28.27 -2.58
C ALA A 294 0.39 27.79 -3.60
N LYS A 295 1.66 27.96 -3.28
CA LYS A 295 2.81 27.51 -4.05
C LYS A 295 4.05 27.46 -3.16
N VAL A 296 4.86 26.42 -3.35
CA VAL A 296 6.21 26.34 -2.78
C VAL A 296 7.18 26.83 -3.85
N VAL A 297 8.02 27.81 -3.51
CA VAL A 297 8.94 28.50 -4.42
C VAL A 297 10.35 27.96 -4.24
N GLU A 298 10.98 27.59 -5.35
CA GLU A 298 12.38 27.16 -5.41
C GLU A 298 13.33 28.38 -5.46
N ALA A 299 14.63 28.14 -5.26
CA ALA A 299 15.63 29.21 -5.24
C ALA A 299 15.73 30.01 -6.55
N ASP A 300 15.35 29.40 -7.67
CA ASP A 300 15.29 30.03 -9.00
C ASP A 300 13.97 30.80 -9.26
N GLY A 301 13.07 30.85 -8.28
CA GLY A 301 11.75 31.48 -8.38
C GLY A 301 10.67 30.61 -9.03
N SER A 302 11.01 29.41 -9.50
CA SER A 302 10.05 28.47 -10.07
C SER A 302 9.13 27.86 -9.01
N SER A 303 8.00 27.27 -9.45
CA SER A 303 7.16 26.46 -8.56
C SER A 303 7.80 25.09 -8.36
N MET A 304 7.92 24.65 -7.11
CA MET A 304 8.25 23.26 -6.81
C MET A 304 7.20 22.33 -7.42
N THR A 305 7.65 21.29 -8.11
CA THR A 305 6.77 20.28 -8.70
C THR A 305 6.30 19.29 -7.65
N VAL A 306 5.18 18.61 -7.92
CA VAL A 306 4.71 17.49 -7.07
C VAL A 306 5.77 16.39 -6.99
N ARG A 307 6.49 16.10 -8.08
CA ARG A 307 7.61 15.14 -8.08
C ARG A 307 8.68 15.50 -7.06
N THR A 308 9.10 16.76 -7.06
CA THR A 308 10.11 17.26 -6.11
C THR A 308 9.59 17.17 -4.67
N ALA A 309 8.32 17.49 -4.44
CA ALA A 309 7.69 17.36 -3.12
C ALA A 309 7.67 15.89 -2.66
N LEU A 310 7.26 14.94 -3.51
CA LEU A 310 7.27 13.51 -3.18
C LEU A 310 8.67 12.98 -2.87
N ALA A 311 9.69 13.43 -3.59
CA ALA A 311 11.08 13.07 -3.29
C ALA A 311 11.51 13.57 -1.90
N LEU A 312 11.18 14.82 -1.57
CA LEU A 312 11.47 15.39 -0.25
C LEU A 312 10.71 14.70 0.89
N ILE A 313 9.47 14.27 0.64
CA ILE A 313 8.67 13.51 1.63
C ILE A 313 9.36 12.18 1.96
N ASN A 314 9.86 11.47 0.96
CA ASN A 314 10.60 10.21 1.16
C ASN A 314 11.95 10.44 1.87
N GLU A 315 12.62 11.56 1.59
CA GLU A 315 13.84 11.96 2.30
C GLU A 315 13.55 12.21 3.79
N VAL A 316 12.52 13.00 4.11
CA VAL A 316 12.13 13.27 5.50
C VAL A 316 11.63 12.01 6.21
N LEU A 317 10.88 11.13 5.53
CA LEU A 317 10.51 9.82 6.07
C LEU A 317 11.75 9.02 6.48
N SER A 318 12.75 8.96 5.62
CA SER A 318 14.01 8.26 5.88
C SER A 318 14.78 8.89 7.06
N GLU A 319 14.77 10.22 7.15
CA GLU A 319 15.37 10.97 8.26
C GLU A 319 14.67 10.65 9.59
N VAL A 320 13.33 10.58 9.60
CA VAL A 320 12.56 10.27 10.81
C VAL A 320 12.82 8.85 11.28
N LEU A 321 12.74 7.86 10.37
CA LEU A 321 12.97 6.46 10.71
C LEU A 321 14.40 6.23 11.21
N SER A 322 15.40 6.87 10.60
CA SER A 322 16.80 6.77 11.07
C SER A 322 17.03 7.53 12.38
N GLY A 323 16.30 8.61 12.64
CA GLY A 323 16.35 9.33 13.93
C GLY A 323 15.94 8.48 15.13
N GLU A 324 15.06 7.48 14.93
CA GLU A 324 14.64 6.53 15.98
C GLU A 324 15.79 5.61 16.44
N GLU A 325 16.90 5.53 15.68
CA GLU A 325 18.10 4.81 16.11
C GLU A 325 18.60 5.24 17.49
N GLY A 326 18.40 6.52 17.85
CA GLY A 326 18.80 7.06 19.14
C GLY A 326 18.10 6.42 20.34
N GLU A 327 16.93 5.81 20.15
CA GLU A 327 16.13 5.18 21.21
C GLU A 327 16.57 3.74 21.54
N PHE A 328 17.41 3.13 20.70
CA PHE A 328 17.91 1.76 20.88
C PHE A 328 19.16 1.69 21.78
N ASP A 329 19.41 0.48 22.31
CA ASP A 329 20.62 0.18 23.07
C ASP A 329 21.90 0.30 22.20
N ALA A 330 23.05 0.47 22.87
CA ALA A 330 24.32 0.72 22.19
C ALA A 330 24.73 -0.39 21.21
N ASP A 331 24.42 -1.65 21.52
CA ASP A 331 24.79 -2.80 20.70
C ASP A 331 23.87 -2.91 19.48
N THR A 332 22.56 -2.64 19.64
CA THR A 332 21.63 -2.53 18.52
C THR A 332 22.03 -1.41 17.56
N ARG A 333 22.40 -0.22 18.06
CA ARG A 333 22.87 0.88 17.19
C ARG A 333 24.14 0.53 16.43
N PHE A 334 25.04 -0.25 17.03
CA PHE A 334 26.19 -0.81 16.31
C PHE A 334 25.71 -1.75 15.20
N ALA A 335 24.80 -2.68 15.52
CA ALA A 335 24.32 -3.69 14.60
C ALA A 335 23.60 -3.08 13.39
N VAL A 336 22.77 -2.05 13.59
CA VAL A 336 22.10 -1.30 12.51
C VAL A 336 23.11 -0.68 11.55
N THR A 337 24.08 0.09 12.06
CA THR A 337 25.09 0.73 11.21
C THR A 337 25.98 -0.30 10.50
N TRP A 338 26.34 -1.39 11.18
CA TRP A 338 27.09 -2.49 10.56
C TRP A 338 26.28 -3.18 9.46
N PHE A 339 25.01 -3.45 9.71
CA PHE A 339 24.08 -4.07 8.77
C PHE A 339 23.89 -3.20 7.53
N GLU A 340 23.74 -1.88 7.65
CA GLU A 340 23.64 -1.00 6.49
C GLU A 340 24.90 -1.02 5.61
N GLN A 341 26.08 -1.16 6.22
CA GLN A 341 27.35 -1.17 5.49
C GLN A 341 27.68 -2.53 4.88
N TYR A 342 27.53 -3.61 5.63
CA TYR A 342 28.02 -4.94 5.29
C TYR A 342 26.93 -6.01 5.16
N GLY A 343 25.70 -5.72 5.57
CA GLY A 343 24.65 -6.72 5.76
C GLY A 343 25.09 -7.78 6.78
N HIS A 344 24.89 -9.05 6.45
CA HIS A 344 25.42 -10.18 7.22
C HIS A 344 26.84 -10.60 6.80
N ASN A 345 27.44 -9.94 5.79
CA ASN A 345 28.76 -10.35 5.29
C ASN A 345 29.88 -10.00 6.27
N PRO A 346 30.99 -10.78 6.28
CA PRO A 346 32.17 -10.46 7.08
C PRO A 346 32.85 -9.16 6.63
N GLY A 347 33.08 -8.26 7.58
CA GLY A 347 33.84 -7.02 7.41
C GLY A 347 35.12 -6.99 8.27
N PRO A 348 36.02 -6.01 8.04
CA PRO A 348 37.27 -5.88 8.80
C PRO A 348 37.03 -5.60 10.29
N TYR A 349 37.76 -6.26 11.19
CA TYR A 349 37.62 -6.01 12.63
C TYR A 349 38.02 -4.57 13.02
N GLY A 350 38.94 -3.94 12.30
CA GLY A 350 39.31 -2.54 12.55
C GLY A 350 38.15 -1.55 12.38
N ASP A 351 37.27 -1.82 11.41
CA ASP A 351 36.06 -1.03 11.20
C ASP A 351 35.07 -1.27 12.35
N ALA A 352 34.95 -2.51 12.82
CA ALA A 352 34.09 -2.86 13.93
C ALA A 352 34.56 -2.21 15.24
N ASP A 353 35.87 -2.19 15.51
CA ASP A 353 36.42 -1.52 16.69
C ASP A 353 36.14 -0.01 16.65
N THR A 354 36.37 0.62 15.49
CA THR A 354 36.08 2.05 15.28
C THR A 354 34.60 2.36 15.47
N LEU A 355 33.71 1.56 14.86
CA LEU A 355 32.27 1.74 14.95
C LEU A 355 31.76 1.50 16.37
N SER A 356 32.25 0.48 17.06
CA SER A 356 31.84 0.16 18.44
C SER A 356 32.12 1.31 19.39
N LYS A 357 33.30 1.94 19.27
CA LYS A 357 33.65 3.15 20.03
C LYS A 357 32.73 4.32 19.71
N ALA A 358 32.40 4.54 18.44
CA ALA A 358 31.48 5.61 18.02
C ALA A 358 30.05 5.43 18.59
N LYS A 359 29.61 4.19 18.82
CA LYS A 359 28.28 3.86 19.37
C LYS A 359 28.25 3.63 20.87
N ASN A 360 29.35 3.93 21.58
CA ASN A 360 29.54 3.71 23.01
C ASN A 360 29.38 2.23 23.44
N THR A 361 29.95 1.31 22.67
CA THR A 361 30.07 -0.12 22.99
C THR A 361 31.48 -0.65 22.65
N THR A 362 31.69 -1.96 22.67
CA THR A 362 32.93 -2.63 22.24
C THR A 362 32.61 -3.79 21.32
N ALA A 363 33.50 -4.09 20.36
CA ALA A 363 33.31 -5.22 19.45
C ALA A 363 33.14 -6.55 20.21
N GLU A 364 33.91 -6.76 21.30
CA GLU A 364 33.73 -7.92 22.19
C GLU A 364 32.39 -7.89 22.95
N GLY A 365 31.91 -6.70 23.33
CA GLY A 365 30.62 -6.52 23.97
C GLY A 365 29.46 -6.96 23.08
N VAL A 366 29.51 -6.59 21.79
CA VAL A 366 28.54 -7.00 20.77
C VAL A 366 28.61 -8.51 20.50
N VAL A 367 29.80 -9.09 20.48
CA VAL A 367 29.96 -10.56 20.34
C VAL A 367 29.40 -11.29 21.56
N ARG A 368 29.67 -10.78 22.76
CA ARG A 368 29.14 -11.35 24.01
C ARG A 368 27.62 -11.20 24.12
N ALA A 369 27.04 -10.20 23.47
CA ALA A 369 25.59 -10.01 23.36
C ALA A 369 24.93 -10.92 22.30
N GLY A 370 25.66 -11.89 21.73
CA GLY A 370 25.10 -12.82 20.74
C GLY A 370 24.81 -12.22 19.36
N ILE A 371 25.03 -10.91 19.17
CA ILE A 371 24.69 -10.20 17.93
C ILE A 371 25.71 -10.46 16.81
N ALA A 372 26.99 -10.59 17.16
CA ALA A 372 28.08 -10.70 16.19
C ALA A 372 29.00 -11.88 16.48
N ALA A 373 29.67 -12.37 15.44
CA ALA A 373 30.70 -13.39 15.54
C ALA A 373 32.00 -12.90 14.88
N THR A 374 33.13 -13.25 15.50
CA THR A 374 34.46 -12.94 14.97
C THR A 374 35.16 -14.21 14.49
N ARG A 375 35.69 -14.18 13.27
CA ARG A 375 36.49 -15.26 12.70
C ARG A 375 37.56 -14.68 11.77
N ASP A 376 38.79 -15.18 11.85
CA ASP A 376 39.91 -14.81 10.98
C ASP A 376 40.17 -13.28 10.88
N GLY A 377 40.07 -12.57 12.02
CA GLY A 377 40.28 -11.12 12.07
C GLY A 377 39.16 -10.30 11.40
N ARG A 378 38.01 -10.92 11.13
CA ARG A 378 36.80 -10.29 10.60
C ARG A 378 35.66 -10.44 11.58
N LEU A 379 34.72 -9.48 11.52
CA LEU A 379 33.48 -9.50 12.28
C LEU A 379 32.32 -9.63 11.30
N ARG A 380 31.26 -10.35 11.68
CA ARG A 380 29.98 -10.37 10.97
C ARG A 380 28.84 -10.42 11.96
N LEU A 381 27.64 -10.02 11.52
CA LEU A 381 26.42 -10.24 12.28
C LEU A 381 26.04 -11.72 12.20
N VAL A 382 25.51 -12.26 13.29
CA VAL A 382 24.99 -13.63 13.36
C VAL A 382 23.75 -13.72 12.47
N GLU A 383 23.65 -14.80 11.68
CA GLU A 383 22.48 -15.03 10.83
C GLU A 383 21.33 -15.66 11.64
N ARG A 384 20.08 -15.42 11.23
CA ARG A 384 18.90 -15.99 11.92
C ARG A 384 18.92 -17.51 12.05
N SER A 385 19.52 -18.19 11.08
CA SER A 385 19.69 -19.64 11.04
C SER A 385 20.60 -20.17 12.16
N GLU A 386 21.53 -19.34 12.64
CA GLU A 386 22.52 -19.68 13.66
C GLU A 386 22.05 -19.38 15.09
N LEU A 387 20.91 -18.68 15.24
CA LEU A 387 20.36 -18.32 16.53
C LEU A 387 19.84 -19.54 17.31
N PRO A 388 20.00 -19.59 18.65
CA PRO A 388 19.56 -20.73 19.47
C PRO A 388 18.03 -20.95 19.42
N VAL A 389 17.59 -22.20 19.22
CA VAL A 389 16.16 -22.60 19.16
C VAL A 389 15.45 -22.41 20.51
N GLY A 390 16.18 -22.52 21.63
CA GLY A 390 15.64 -22.46 22.99
C GLY A 390 15.99 -21.20 23.76
N TRP A 391 16.28 -20.09 23.05
CA TRP A 391 16.64 -18.83 23.69
C TRP A 391 15.52 -18.33 24.61
N ASP A 392 15.90 -17.95 25.84
CA ASP A 392 14.99 -17.41 26.84
C ASP A 392 15.46 -16.01 27.26
N PRO A 393 14.70 -14.95 26.88
CA PRO A 393 15.05 -13.56 27.20
C PRO A 393 15.15 -13.32 28.71
N ALA A 394 14.49 -14.12 29.55
CA ALA A 394 14.57 -14.00 31.01
C ALA A 394 15.93 -14.42 31.59
N THR A 395 16.69 -15.22 30.84
CA THR A 395 18.03 -15.71 31.25
C THR A 395 19.17 -14.93 30.59
N ASP A 396 18.84 -14.00 29.68
CA ASP A 396 19.81 -13.21 28.95
C ASP A 396 20.26 -11.99 29.76
N ASN A 397 21.55 -11.98 30.12
CA ASN A 397 22.14 -10.89 30.91
C ASN A 397 22.44 -9.63 30.09
N ARG A 398 22.34 -9.68 28.76
CA ARG A 398 22.63 -8.56 27.85
C ARG A 398 21.63 -8.53 26.70
N LEU A 399 20.35 -8.60 27.05
CA LEU A 399 19.24 -8.54 26.11
C LEU A 399 19.29 -7.25 25.26
N THR A 400 19.32 -7.42 23.93
CA THR A 400 19.34 -6.31 22.97
C THR A 400 18.10 -6.30 22.08
N VAL A 401 17.74 -5.12 21.58
CA VAL A 401 16.61 -4.99 20.64
C VAL A 401 16.91 -5.73 19.32
N TRP A 402 18.16 -5.73 18.85
CA TRP A 402 18.59 -6.47 17.67
C TRP A 402 18.33 -7.97 17.81
N GLU A 403 18.90 -8.61 18.83
CA GLU A 403 18.77 -10.04 19.07
C GLU A 403 17.29 -10.44 19.24
N THR A 404 16.55 -9.64 20.02
CA THR A 404 15.11 -9.80 20.21
C THR A 404 14.35 -9.82 18.89
N THR A 405 14.64 -8.88 17.99
CA THR A 405 13.99 -8.78 16.68
C THR A 405 14.26 -10.01 15.83
N GLN A 406 15.51 -10.47 15.78
CA GLN A 406 15.89 -11.64 14.99
C GLN A 406 15.27 -12.94 15.54
N HIS A 407 15.18 -13.09 16.87
CA HIS A 407 14.50 -14.22 17.50
C HIS A 407 12.98 -14.20 17.28
N LEU A 408 12.34 -13.03 17.29
CA LEU A 408 10.91 -12.92 16.97
C LEU A 408 10.60 -13.32 15.53
N ILE A 409 11.44 -12.90 14.57
CA ILE A 409 11.30 -13.31 13.16
C ILE A 409 11.45 -14.83 13.04
N ARG A 410 12.49 -15.40 13.65
CA ARG A 410 12.71 -16.85 13.64
C ARG A 410 11.54 -17.62 14.25
N ALA A 411 11.00 -17.17 15.38
CA ALA A 411 9.84 -17.80 16.00
C ALA A 411 8.59 -17.68 15.11
N LEU A 412 8.43 -16.56 14.40
CA LEU A 412 7.34 -16.35 13.45
C LEU A 412 7.43 -17.29 12.25
N ASP A 413 8.64 -17.60 11.77
CA ASP A 413 8.86 -18.60 10.71
C ASP A 413 8.36 -20.00 11.12
N GLU A 414 8.30 -20.30 12.42
CA GLU A 414 7.68 -21.52 12.95
C GLU A 414 6.15 -21.37 13.06
N SER A 415 5.68 -20.33 13.76
CA SER A 415 4.25 -19.97 13.84
C SER A 415 4.01 -18.62 14.55
N GLU A 416 2.84 -18.00 14.30
CA GLU A 416 2.40 -16.82 15.08
C GLU A 416 2.32 -17.11 16.59
N THR A 417 1.95 -18.33 16.98
CA THR A 417 1.87 -18.75 18.38
C THR A 417 3.25 -18.81 19.04
N ALA A 418 4.26 -19.32 18.34
CA ALA A 418 5.64 -19.36 18.84
C ALA A 418 6.20 -17.95 19.05
N ALA A 419 5.96 -17.04 18.11
CA ALA A 419 6.33 -15.63 18.26
C ALA A 419 5.59 -14.97 19.44
N ALA A 420 4.30 -15.26 19.63
CA ALA A 420 3.50 -14.73 20.73
C ALA A 420 3.98 -15.24 22.10
N ASP A 421 4.34 -16.52 22.19
CA ASP A 421 4.90 -17.11 23.41
C ASP A 421 6.24 -16.48 23.79
N LEU A 422 7.07 -16.17 22.80
CA LEU A 422 8.34 -15.50 23.00
C LEU A 422 8.14 -14.04 23.42
N LEU A 423 7.27 -13.29 22.74
CA LEU A 423 6.91 -11.91 23.09
C LEU A 423 6.43 -11.80 24.54
N ARG A 424 5.62 -12.77 24.99
CA ARG A 424 5.12 -12.85 26.36
C ARG A 424 6.24 -12.99 27.40
N ARG A 425 7.32 -13.72 27.10
CA ARG A 425 8.47 -13.91 28.00
C ARG A 425 9.34 -12.66 28.14
N MET A 426 9.39 -11.81 27.11
CA MET A 426 10.21 -10.59 27.08
C MET A 426 9.66 -9.43 27.92
N GLY A 427 8.35 -9.40 28.16
CA GLY A 427 7.66 -8.22 28.72
C GLY A 427 7.45 -7.11 27.67
N GLY A 428 6.43 -6.27 27.87
CA GLY A 428 5.88 -5.41 26.81
C GLY A 428 6.85 -4.39 26.19
N GLY A 429 7.86 -3.90 26.93
CA GLY A 429 8.66 -2.76 26.48
C GLY A 429 9.67 -3.05 25.36
N ILE A 430 10.31 -4.22 25.33
CA ILE A 430 11.35 -4.53 24.33
C ILE A 430 10.77 -5.10 23.03
N GLY A 431 9.61 -5.76 23.11
CA GLY A 431 8.87 -6.22 21.94
C GLY A 431 8.47 -5.05 21.04
N ASP A 432 7.90 -3.99 21.61
CA ASP A 432 7.53 -2.79 20.84
C ASP A 432 8.74 -2.15 20.15
N ARG A 433 9.90 -2.13 20.82
CA ARG A 433 11.16 -1.66 20.22
C ARG A 433 11.66 -2.57 19.12
N ALA A 434 11.47 -3.88 19.23
CA ALA A 434 11.80 -4.82 18.15
C ALA A 434 10.90 -4.60 16.92
N ARG A 435 9.61 -4.27 17.12
CA ARG A 435 8.74 -3.84 16.03
C ARG A 435 9.23 -2.54 15.39
N GLN A 436 9.62 -1.54 16.18
CA GLN A 436 10.19 -0.29 15.66
C GLN A 436 11.48 -0.55 14.86
N LEU A 437 12.36 -1.40 15.38
CA LEU A 437 13.59 -1.79 14.69
C LEU A 437 13.30 -2.47 13.35
N ALA A 438 12.25 -3.29 13.26
CA ALA A 438 11.85 -3.92 12.00
C ALA A 438 11.47 -2.90 10.91
N TYR A 439 10.83 -1.76 11.25
CA TYR A 439 10.58 -0.68 10.29
C TYR A 439 11.88 -0.08 9.76
N LEU A 440 12.84 0.19 10.65
CA LEU A 440 14.14 0.76 10.27
C LEU A 440 14.93 -0.21 9.38
N LEU A 441 15.01 -1.48 9.77
CA LEU A 441 15.74 -2.50 9.02
C LEU A 441 15.10 -2.76 7.65
N TYR A 442 13.77 -2.77 7.57
CA TYR A 442 13.07 -2.81 6.28
C TYR A 442 13.51 -1.65 5.37
N GLY A 443 13.52 -0.41 5.89
CA GLY A 443 13.94 0.76 5.12
C GLY A 443 15.39 0.69 4.63
N ILE A 444 16.29 0.10 5.41
CA ILE A 444 17.68 -0.16 4.98
C ILE A 444 17.71 -1.19 3.86
N CYS A 445 17.02 -2.32 4.03
CA CYS A 445 16.95 -3.40 3.04
C CYS A 445 16.37 -2.92 1.71
N ASP A 446 15.33 -2.10 1.76
CA ASP A 446 14.67 -1.53 0.58
C ASP A 446 15.64 -0.66 -0.24
N ARG A 447 16.33 0.28 0.41
CA ARG A 447 17.39 1.11 -0.24
C ARG A 447 18.53 0.28 -0.82
N LYS A 448 18.91 -0.82 -0.14
CA LYS A 448 19.99 -1.72 -0.54
C LYS A 448 19.55 -2.81 -1.53
N LYS A 449 18.26 -2.90 -1.85
CA LYS A 449 17.64 -3.94 -2.69
C LYS A 449 17.84 -5.36 -2.15
N TRP A 450 17.81 -5.52 -0.82
CA TRP A 450 17.89 -6.83 -0.14
C TRP A 450 16.48 -7.39 0.11
N ALA A 451 15.85 -7.89 -0.96
CA ALA A 451 14.44 -8.29 -0.95
C ALA A 451 14.11 -9.38 0.07
N ASP A 452 14.96 -10.41 0.20
CA ASP A 452 14.72 -11.53 1.12
C ASP A 452 14.71 -11.07 2.59
N GLU A 453 15.67 -10.22 2.96
CA GLU A 453 15.74 -9.60 4.30
C GLU A 453 14.57 -8.64 4.54
N ALA A 454 14.22 -7.80 3.56
CA ALA A 454 13.07 -6.90 3.66
C ALA A 454 11.77 -7.69 3.91
N GLY A 455 11.60 -8.84 3.25
CA GLY A 455 10.45 -9.71 3.44
C GLY A 455 10.26 -10.15 4.90
N ALA A 456 11.34 -10.54 5.57
CA ALA A 456 11.30 -10.98 6.96
C ALA A 456 10.83 -9.88 7.92
N TYR A 457 11.38 -8.66 7.81
CA TYR A 457 10.97 -7.52 8.64
C TYR A 457 9.52 -7.10 8.36
N ASN A 458 9.10 -7.12 7.09
CA ASN A 458 7.73 -6.81 6.71
C ASN A 458 6.72 -7.83 7.30
N MET A 459 7.07 -9.12 7.30
CA MET A 459 6.23 -10.18 7.86
C MET A 459 6.06 -10.03 9.37
N LEU A 460 7.12 -9.71 10.11
CA LEU A 460 7.05 -9.49 11.56
C LEU A 460 6.04 -8.39 11.92
N VAL A 461 6.15 -7.23 11.27
CA VAL A 461 5.24 -6.10 11.52
C VAL A 461 3.81 -6.45 11.08
N THR A 462 3.64 -7.13 9.96
CA THR A 462 2.31 -7.51 9.45
C THR A 462 1.59 -8.48 10.39
N ALA A 463 2.32 -9.44 10.96
CA ALA A 463 1.79 -10.43 11.91
C ALA A 463 1.60 -9.88 13.33
N TRP A 464 2.19 -8.73 13.65
CA TRP A 464 2.24 -8.15 15.00
C TRP A 464 0.90 -8.09 15.74
N PRO A 465 -0.22 -7.62 15.15
CA PRO A 465 -1.51 -7.56 15.85
C PRO A 465 -2.06 -8.95 16.21
N SER A 466 -1.67 -9.98 15.47
CA SER A 466 -1.99 -11.37 15.80
C SER A 466 -1.12 -11.89 16.94
N ILE A 467 0.19 -11.61 16.87
CA ILE A 467 1.17 -11.96 17.91
C ILE A 467 0.78 -11.34 19.26
N GLU A 468 0.46 -10.04 19.31
CA GLU A 468 0.03 -9.35 20.54
C GLU A 468 -1.26 -9.93 21.13
N ARG A 469 -2.25 -10.19 20.27
CA ARG A 469 -3.53 -10.79 20.67
C ARG A 469 -3.32 -12.19 21.24
N LEU A 470 -2.52 -13.03 20.59
CA LEU A 470 -2.20 -14.37 21.09
C LEU A 470 -1.41 -14.33 22.40
N ALA A 471 -0.45 -13.41 22.51
CA ALA A 471 0.36 -13.21 23.71
C ALA A 471 -0.51 -12.80 24.92
N THR A 472 -1.57 -12.02 24.67
CA THR A 472 -2.52 -11.60 25.71
C THR A 472 -3.54 -12.70 26.04
N THR A 473 -4.08 -13.43 25.05
CA THR A 473 -5.18 -14.40 25.26
C THR A 473 -4.73 -15.61 26.07
N ALA A 474 -3.47 -16.05 25.94
CA ALA A 474 -2.94 -17.16 26.73
C ALA A 474 -2.86 -16.84 28.25
N THR A 475 -3.01 -15.58 28.67
CA THR A 475 -3.02 -15.21 30.09
C THR A 475 -4.37 -15.50 30.77
N SER A 476 -5.48 -15.61 30.03
CA SER A 476 -6.81 -15.82 30.64
C SER A 476 -7.12 -17.28 30.99
N ASP A 477 -6.45 -18.25 30.35
CA ASP A 477 -6.65 -19.69 30.64
C ASP A 477 -5.81 -20.21 31.82
N GLY A 478 -4.87 -19.40 32.35
CA GLY A 478 -4.05 -19.76 33.51
C GLY A 478 -4.69 -19.48 34.88
N GLY A 479 -5.91 -18.90 34.91
CA GLY A 479 -6.58 -18.45 36.13
C GLY A 479 -7.79 -19.28 36.57
N ALA A 480 -8.22 -20.29 35.80
CA ALA A 480 -9.36 -21.14 36.15
C ALA A 480 -8.89 -22.49 36.72
N GLU A 481 -8.16 -22.47 37.83
CA GLU A 481 -8.09 -23.64 38.71
C GLU A 481 -9.42 -23.77 39.46
N ARG A 482 -10.08 -24.91 39.25
CA ARG A 482 -10.91 -25.66 40.20
C ARG A 482 -11.64 -24.83 41.26
N LEU A 483 -12.97 -24.79 41.17
CA LEU A 483 -13.88 -25.14 42.28
C LEU A 483 -15.32 -25.30 41.76
N PHE A 484 -15.80 -26.54 41.88
CA PHE A 484 -17.12 -27.10 41.60
C PHE A 484 -17.49 -27.41 40.15
#